data_AF-A0A9X6IZM5-F1
#
_entry.id   AF-A0A9X6IZM5-F1
#
_cell.length_a   1.000
_cell.length_b   1.000
_cell.length_c   1.000
_cell.angle_alpha   90.00
_cell.angle_beta   90.00
_cell.angle_gamma   90.00
#
_symmetry.space_group_name_H-M   'P 1'
#
loop_
_entity.id
_entity.type
_entity.pdbx_description
1 polymer ?
#
loop_
_entity_poly.entity_id
_entity_poly.type
_entity_poly.pdbx_seq_one_letter_code
_entity_poly.pdbx_strand_id
1 'polypeptide(L)' 'MSSQLRFAVENRKRHLIDELIGAGVFKIRDRQLYELSLEELEKEYEDMEDYANVQA' A
#
# COMPACT_ATOMS: atom_id res chain seq x y z
N MET A 1 -19.33 -13.21 -10.46
CA MET A 1 -17.95 -13.56 -10.04
C MET A 1 -16.97 -12.39 -10.15
N SER A 2 -17.16 -11.42 -11.06
CA SER A 2 -16.31 -10.22 -11.18
C SER A 2 -16.30 -9.29 -9.95
N SER A 3 -17.36 -9.31 -9.13
CA SER A 3 -17.50 -8.47 -7.94
C SER A 3 -16.59 -8.88 -6.77
N GLN A 4 -16.29 -10.17 -6.64
CA GLN A 4 -15.47 -10.71 -5.53
C GLN A 4 -13.99 -10.36 -5.71
N LEU A 5 -13.47 -10.49 -6.92
CA LEU A 5 -12.09 -10.10 -7.24
C LEU A 5 -11.88 -8.59 -7.04
N ARG A 6 -12.81 -7.77 -7.53
CA ARG A 6 -12.78 -6.32 -7.30
C ARG A 6 -12.81 -5.98 -5.82
N PHE A 7 -13.68 -6.64 -5.05
CA PHE A 7 -13.77 -6.40 -3.61
C PHE A 7 -12.48 -6.79 -2.87
N ALA A 8 -11.87 -7.92 -3.24
CA ALA A 8 -10.59 -8.35 -2.68
C ALA A 8 -9.48 -7.34 -2.97
N VAL A 9 -9.40 -6.85 -4.21
CA VAL A 9 -8.44 -5.82 -4.63
C VAL A 9 -8.65 -4.52 -3.85
N GLU A 10 -9.88 -4.01 -3.76
CA GLU A 10 -10.17 -2.76 -3.04
C GLU A 10 -9.91 -2.89 -1.52
N ASN A 11 -10.13 -4.07 -0.94
CA ASN A 11 -9.81 -4.31 0.47
C ASN A 11 -8.30 -4.36 0.71
N ARG A 12 -7.55 -5.03 -0.17
CA ARG A 12 -6.09 -5.05 -0.08
C ARG A 12 -5.52 -3.63 -0.20
N LYS A 13 -6.05 -2.85 -1.14
CA LYS A 13 -5.66 -1.46 -1.37
C LYS A 13 -5.88 -0.60 -0.12
N ARG A 14 -7.07 -0.68 0.48
CA ARG A 14 -7.37 0.04 1.73
C ARG A 14 -6.44 -0.37 2.88
N HIS A 15 -6.20 -1.66 3.04
CA HIS A 15 -5.30 -2.14 4.08
C HIS A 15 -3.89 -1.58 3.94
N LEU A 16 -3.31 -1.59 2.73
CA LEU A 16 -1.98 -1.01 2.50
C LEU A 16 -1.94 0.50 2.78
N ILE A 17 -2.99 1.22 2.39
CA ILE A 17 -3.09 2.66 2.66
C ILE A 17 -3.13 2.92 4.18
N ASP A 18 -3.91 2.13 4.93
CA ASP A 18 -4.03 2.28 6.38
C ASP A 18 -2.68 2.00 7.09
N GLU A 19 -1.95 0.96 6.66
CA GLU A 19 -0.60 0.65 7.17
C GLU A 19 0.39 1.79 6.87
N LEU A 20 0.41 2.30 5.63
CA LEU A 20 1.28 3.40 5.23
C LEU A 20 0.97 4.69 6.02
N ILE A 21 -0.31 5.00 6.22
CA ILE A 21 -0.74 6.12 7.06
C ILE A 21 -0.31 5.91 8.50
N GLY A 22 -0.45 4.68 9.03
CA GLY A 22 0.00 4.30 10.37
C GLY A 22 1.52 4.47 10.56
N ALA A 23 2.30 4.23 9.51
CA ALA A 23 3.74 4.49 9.47
C ALA A 23 4.11 5.98 9.27
N GLY A 24 3.12 6.87 9.12
CA GLY A 24 3.33 8.30 8.88
C GLY A 24 3.60 8.67 7.42
N VAL A 25 3.39 7.75 6.48
CA VAL A 25 3.50 7.98 5.04
C VAL A 25 2.12 8.39 4.52
N PHE A 26 1.99 9.65 4.08
CA PHE A 26 0.73 10.18 3.55
C PHE A 26 0.75 10.37 2.02
N LYS A 27 1.94 10.43 1.44
CA LYS A 27 2.15 10.63 0.01
C LYS A 27 3.43 9.95 -0.44
N ILE A 28 3.42 9.43 -1.65
CA ILE A 28 4.56 8.76 -2.29
C ILE A 28 4.78 9.41 -3.65
N ARG A 29 6.02 9.86 -3.93
CA ARG A 29 6.37 10.52 -5.20
C ARG A 29 5.44 11.69 -5.55
N ASP A 30 5.10 12.49 -4.53
CA ASP A 30 4.16 13.62 -4.60
C ASP A 30 2.72 13.29 -5.05
N ARG A 31 2.35 12.01 -5.07
CA ARG A 31 0.97 11.54 -5.25
C ARG A 31 0.39 11.06 -3.93
N GLN A 32 -0.91 11.28 -3.74
CA GLN A 32 -1.63 10.75 -2.58
C GLN A 32 -1.73 9.23 -2.68
N LEU A 33 -1.76 8.54 -1.55
CA LEU A 33 -1.82 7.07 -1.53
C LEU A 33 -3.04 6.49 -2.29
N TYR A 34 -4.18 7.19 -2.26
CA TYR A 34 -5.39 6.79 -2.98
C TYR A 34 -5.26 6.91 -4.51
N GLU A 35 -4.32 7.73 -5.00
CA GLU A 35 -4.05 7.90 -6.43
C GLU A 35 -3.16 6.79 -6.99
N LEU A 36 -2.51 6.01 -6.12
CA LEU A 36 -1.65 4.91 -6.50
C LEU A 36 -2.48 3.67 -6.88
N SER A 37 -1.96 2.85 -7.78
CA SER A 37 -2.47 1.51 -8.05
C SER A 37 -2.13 0.53 -6.92
N LEU A 38 -2.77 -0.64 -6.92
CA LEU A 38 -2.48 -1.67 -5.91
C LEU A 38 -1.02 -2.12 -5.99
N GLU A 39 -0.51 -2.36 -7.20
CA GLU A 39 0.88 -2.76 -7.44
C GLU A 39 1.89 -1.72 -6.93
N GLU A 40 1.61 -0.43 -7.13
CA GLU A 40 2.44 0.65 -6.60
C GLU A 40 2.45 0.66 -5.06
N LEU A 41 1.30 0.46 -4.41
CA LEU A 41 1.22 0.38 -2.96
C LEU A 41 1.93 -0.86 -2.40
N GLU A 42 1.80 -2.01 -3.07
CA GLU A 42 2.45 -3.26 -2.67
C GLU A 42 3.97 -3.14 -2.78
N LYS A 43 4.47 -2.57 -3.88
CA LYS A 43 5.91 -2.36 -4.06
C LYS A 43 6.51 -1.44 -3.00
N GLU A 44 5.84 -0.33 -2.71
CA GLU A 44 6.35 0.62 -1.71
C GLU A 44 6.27 0.04 -0.29
N TYR A 45 5.26 -0.79 -0.01
CA TYR A 45 5.17 -1.53 1.24
C TYR A 45 6.28 -2.59 1.36
N GLU A 46 6.55 -3.36 0.30
CA GLU A 46 7.67 -4.32 0.26
C GLU A 46 9.01 -3.62 0.44
N ASP A 47 9.24 -2.51 -0.28
CA ASP A 47 10.45 -1.69 -0.12
C ASP A 47 10.59 -1.21 1.34
N MET A 48 9.51 -0.78 2.00
CA MET A 48 9.51 -0.38 3.41
C MET A 48 9.78 -1.53 4.39
N GLU A 49 9.20 -2.71 4.14
CA GLU A 49 9.39 -3.89 4.98
C GLU A 49 10.85 -4.39 4.89
N ASP A 50 11.45 -4.31 3.70
CA ASP A 50 12.88 -4.58 3.49
C ASP A 50 13.78 -3.59 4.24
N TYR A 51 13.44 -2.29 4.30
CA TYR A 51 14.19 -1.34 5.15
C TYR A 51 14.04 -1.63 6.65
N ALA A 52 12.88 -2.10 7.10
CA ALA A 52 12.64 -2.44 8.50
C ALA A 52 13.42 -3.70 8.93
N ASN A 53 13.56 -4.69 8.04
CA ASN A 53 14.26 -5.94 8.31
C ASN A 53 15.79 -5.82 8.23
N VAL A 54 16.33 -4.75 7.63
CA VAL A 54 17.79 -4.49 7.55
C VAL A 54 18.33 -3.78 8.80
N GLN A 55 17.46 -3.32 9.71
CA GLN A 55 17.88 -2.74 11.01
C GLN A 55 17.76 -3.69 12.21
N ALA A 56 17.44 -4.97 12.00
CA ALA A 56 17.35 -5.99 13.05
C ALA A 56 18.66 -6.76 13.27
#